data_AF-A0A7C3A921-F1
#
_entry.id   AF-A0A7C3A921-F1
#
_cell.length_a   1.000
_cell.length_b   1.000
_cell.length_c   1.000
_cell.angle_alpha   90.00
_cell.angle_beta   90.00
_cell.angle_gamma   90.00
#
_symmetry.space_group_name_H-M   'P 1'
#
loop_
_entity.id
_entity.type
_entity.pdbx_description
1 polymer ?
#
loop_
_entity_poly.entity_id
_entity_poly.type
_entity_poly.pdbx_seq_one_letter_code
_entity_poly.pdbx_strand_id
1 'polypeptide(L)'
;MMNGFGLLIKPSSAECNMNCLYCFYHGRPTDPYAGRKGRRMSDEVLREMIKQYMNMVDMASLSWQGGEPLLMGLDFFQAAVNYEMKFGRSGQIVGNSVQTNGVLINA
;
A
#
# COMPACT_ATOMS: atom_id res chain seq x y z
N MET A 1 6.55 6.51 -26.46
CA MET A 1 5.53 5.72 -25.74
C MET A 1 5.73 5.98 -24.26
N MET A 2 4.67 6.28 -23.51
CA MET A 2 4.77 6.44 -22.04
C MET A 2 4.98 5.05 -21.41
N ASN A 3 5.94 4.93 -20.49
CA ASN A 3 6.23 3.68 -19.79
C ASN A 3 5.43 3.60 -18.47
N GLY A 4 4.89 2.43 -18.14
CA GLY A 4 4.14 2.24 -16.90
C GLY A 4 3.93 0.77 -16.53
N PHE A 5 3.98 0.47 -15.24
CA PHE A 5 3.59 -0.79 -14.62
C PHE A 5 2.99 -0.49 -13.25
N GLY A 6 2.11 -1.33 -12.73
CA GLY A 6 1.47 -1.13 -11.43
C GLY A 6 2.18 -1.84 -10.27
N LEU A 7 2.08 -1.26 -9.08
CA LEU A 7 2.47 -1.90 -7.83
C LEU A 7 1.21 -2.31 -7.04
N LEU A 8 1.17 -3.57 -6.60
CA LEU A 8 0.25 -4.02 -5.56
C LEU A 8 1.01 -4.06 -4.23
N ILE A 9 0.59 -3.21 -3.30
CA ILE A 9 1.33 -2.88 -2.09
C ILE A 9 0.53 -3.38 -0.88
N LYS A 10 1.19 -4.03 0.07
CA LYS A 10 0.57 -4.56 1.29
C LYS A 10 1.10 -3.83 2.53
N PRO A 11 0.60 -2.62 2.86
CA PRO A 11 1.23 -1.80 3.88
C PRO A 11 1.01 -2.35 5.31
N SER A 12 -0.06 -3.12 5.54
CA SER A 12 -0.32 -3.87 6.79
C SER A 12 -0.07 -5.39 6.64
N SER A 13 0.66 -5.81 5.60
CA SER A 13 0.98 -7.22 5.33
C SER A 13 -0.26 -8.12 5.28
N ALA A 14 -0.40 -9.08 6.20
CA ALA A 14 -1.54 -10.00 6.34
C ALA A 14 -2.47 -9.63 7.52
N GLU A 15 -2.19 -8.53 8.22
CA GLU A 15 -2.97 -8.07 9.37
C GLU A 15 -4.33 -7.55 8.91
N CYS A 16 -5.41 -8.09 9.47
CA CYS A 16 -6.79 -7.71 9.15
C CYS A 16 -7.60 -7.69 10.45
N ASN A 17 -8.55 -6.76 10.55
CA ASN A 17 -9.50 -6.67 11.67
C ASN A 17 -10.73 -7.57 11.49
N MET A 18 -10.78 -8.39 10.44
CA MET A 18 -11.80 -9.40 10.21
C MET A 18 -11.15 -10.78 10.05
N ASN A 19 -11.95 -11.83 10.27
CA ASN A 19 -11.53 -13.22 10.10
C ASN A 19 -12.49 -13.96 9.16
N CYS A 20 -12.56 -13.52 7.89
CA CYS A 20 -13.43 -14.14 6.90
C CYS A 20 -13.08 -15.63 6.71
N LEU A 21 -14.09 -16.51 6.77
CA LEU A 21 -13.91 -17.98 6.72
C LEU A 21 -13.15 -18.47 5.48
N TYR A 22 -13.23 -17.73 4.37
CA TYR A 22 -12.61 -18.06 3.09
C TYR A 22 -11.27 -17.34 2.84
N CYS A 23 -10.78 -16.53 3.77
CA CYS A 23 -9.58 -15.71 3.55
C CYS A 23 -8.30 -16.53 3.74
N PHE A 24 -7.59 -16.77 2.64
CA PHE A 24 -6.27 -17.43 2.67
C PHE A 24 -5.09 -16.46 2.92
N TYR A 25 -5.36 -15.15 3.04
CA TYR A 25 -4.33 -14.16 3.34
C TYR A 25 -4.06 -14.04 4.84
N HIS A 26 -5.09 -14.19 5.67
CA HIS A 26 -5.00 -14.06 7.13
C HIS A 26 -4.56 -15.38 7.76
N GLY A 27 -3.63 -15.35 8.71
CA GLY A 27 -3.27 -16.53 9.53
C GLY A 27 -2.70 -17.73 8.75
N ARG A 28 -2.22 -17.56 7.52
CA ARG A 28 -1.69 -18.69 6.73
C ARG A 28 -0.41 -19.26 7.37
N PRO A 29 -0.23 -20.60 7.43
CA PRO A 29 0.97 -21.22 8.01
C PRO A 29 2.28 -20.84 7.30
N THR A 30 2.19 -20.52 6.01
CA THR A 30 3.32 -20.17 5.14
C THR A 30 3.64 -18.68 5.12
N ASP A 31 3.09 -17.89 6.05
CA ASP A 31 3.41 -16.47 6.14
C ASP A 31 4.86 -16.27 6.59
N PRO A 32 5.76 -15.76 5.73
CA PRO A 32 7.16 -15.56 6.11
C PRO A 32 7.32 -14.52 7.21
N TYR A 33 6.28 -13.74 7.49
CA TYR A 33 6.26 -12.72 8.54
C TYR A 33 5.48 -13.16 9.79
N ALA A 34 5.12 -14.45 9.89
CA ALA A 34 4.32 -15.01 10.99
C ALA A 34 4.83 -14.60 12.39
N GLY A 35 6.14 -14.67 12.61
CA GLY A 35 6.78 -14.35 13.89
C GLY A 35 7.11 -12.86 14.11
N ARG A 36 6.89 -11.99 13.12
CA ARG A 36 7.25 -10.56 13.22
C ARG A 36 6.12 -9.77 13.88
N LYS A 37 6.42 -9.17 15.04
CA LYS A 37 5.54 -8.18 15.69
C LYS A 37 5.54 -6.88 14.88
N GLY A 38 4.38 -6.26 14.72
CA GLY A 38 4.23 -4.99 13.99
C GLY A 38 4.51 -5.14 12.49
N ARG A 39 3.57 -5.72 11.75
CA ARG A 39 3.70 -6.01 10.31
C ARG A 39 3.27 -4.85 9.43
N ARG A 40 3.72 -3.65 9.80
CA ARG A 40 3.39 -2.40 9.14
C ARG A 40 4.59 -1.88 8.37
N MET A 41 4.33 -1.37 7.16
CA MET A 41 5.30 -0.63 6.38
C MET A 41 5.75 0.59 7.17
N SER A 42 7.05 0.76 7.35
CA SER A 42 7.59 1.97 7.97
C SER A 42 7.51 3.15 7.00
N ASP A 43 7.48 4.36 7.55
CA ASP A 43 7.55 5.59 6.77
C ASP A 43 8.80 5.63 5.86
N GLU A 44 9.95 5.15 6.35
CA GLU A 44 11.18 5.05 5.56
C GLU A 44 11.00 4.15 4.32
N VAL A 45 10.36 2.99 4.48
CA VAL A 45 10.09 2.07 3.36
C VAL A 45 9.08 2.70 2.39
N LEU A 46 8.02 3.33 2.90
CA LEU A 46 7.04 4.04 2.09
C LEU A 46 7.72 5.12 1.23
N ARG A 47 8.52 5.97 1.86
CA ARG A 47 9.26 7.06 1.21
C ARG A 47 10.20 6.53 0.13
N GLU A 48 11.02 5.53 0.44
CA GLU A 48 11.98 4.97 -0.52
C GLU A 48 11.29 4.23 -1.67
N MET A 49 10.24 3.45 -1.39
CA MET A 49 9.44 2.78 -2.42
C MET A 49 8.86 3.80 -3.41
N ILE A 50 8.19 4.86 -2.90
CA ILE A 50 7.58 5.89 -3.76
C ILE A 50 8.67 6.64 -4.51
N LYS A 51 9.75 7.07 -3.84
CA LYS A 51 10.86 7.77 -4.51
C LYS A 51 11.42 6.96 -5.67
N GLN A 52 11.70 5.68 -5.47
CA GLN A 52 12.25 4.83 -6.52
C GLN A 52 11.23 4.62 -7.64
N TYR A 53 9.98 4.30 -7.29
CA TYR A 53 8.93 4.01 -8.26
C TYR A 53 8.60 5.22 -9.15
N MET A 54 8.48 6.42 -8.56
CA MET A 54 8.21 7.65 -9.32
C MET A 54 9.29 7.96 -10.36
N ASN A 55 10.53 7.52 -10.14
CA ASN A 55 11.64 7.67 -11.10
C ASN A 55 11.67 6.59 -12.20
N MET A 56 10.85 5.54 -12.11
CA MET A 56 10.87 4.40 -13.05
C MET A 56 9.78 4.47 -14.13
N VAL A 57 8.69 5.19 -13.90
CA VAL A 57 7.49 5.18 -14.76
C VAL A 57 7.00 6.58 -15.10
N ASP A 58 6.38 6.74 -16.27
CA ASP A 58 5.64 7.94 -16.67
C ASP A 58 4.18 7.88 -16.20
N MET A 59 3.64 6.67 -16.08
CA MET A 59 2.31 6.38 -15.54
C MET A 59 2.43 5.46 -14.33
N ALA A 60 2.29 6.04 -13.13
CA ALA A 60 2.31 5.32 -11.87
C ALA A 60 0.90 4.82 -11.50
N SER A 61 0.81 3.57 -11.05
CA SER A 61 -0.41 2.94 -10.55
C SER A 61 -0.10 2.22 -9.24
N LEU A 62 -0.55 2.79 -8.13
CA LEU A 62 -0.38 2.24 -6.79
C LEU A 62 -1.70 1.63 -6.33
N SER A 63 -1.68 0.34 -6.03
CA SER A 63 -2.84 -0.41 -5.54
C SER A 63 -2.59 -0.89 -4.12
N TRP A 64 -3.25 -0.27 -3.15
CA TRP A 64 -3.14 -0.57 -1.72
C TRP A 64 -4.05 -1.74 -1.36
N GLN A 65 -3.46 -2.85 -0.90
CA GLN A 65 -4.13 -4.11 -0.58
C GLN A 65 -3.53 -4.73 0.70
N GLY A 66 -3.82 -5.99 0.96
CA GLY A 66 -3.16 -6.80 1.97
C GLY A 66 -3.77 -6.68 3.35
N GLY A 67 -4.04 -7.84 3.97
CA GLY A 67 -4.89 -7.93 5.15
C GLY A 67 -6.06 -6.97 5.02
N GLU A 68 -6.10 -5.96 5.88
CA GLU A 68 -6.85 -4.72 5.66
C GLU A 68 -5.89 -3.52 5.60
N PRO A 69 -5.76 -2.80 4.46
CA PRO A 69 -4.81 -1.68 4.33
C PRO A 69 -5.20 -0.46 5.16
N LEU A 70 -6.49 -0.23 5.45
CA LEU A 70 -6.91 0.94 6.25
C LEU A 70 -6.46 0.86 7.72
N LEU A 71 -5.94 -0.27 8.19
CA LEU A 71 -5.28 -0.39 9.50
C LEU A 71 -4.03 0.49 9.64
N MET A 72 -3.49 0.99 8.53
CA MET A 72 -2.37 1.93 8.53
C MET A 72 -2.77 3.33 9.00
N GLY A 73 -4.06 3.65 8.98
CA GLY A 73 -4.58 4.98 9.34
C GLY A 73 -4.40 6.02 8.23
N LEU A 74 -5.09 7.14 8.39
CA LEU A 74 -5.15 8.21 7.38
C LEU A 74 -3.79 8.88 7.15
N ASP A 75 -3.01 9.09 8.23
CA ASP A 75 -1.70 9.73 8.17
C ASP A 75 -0.73 9.00 7.23
N PHE A 76 -0.82 7.67 7.17
CA PHE A 76 -0.02 6.87 6.23
C PHE A 76 -0.32 7.20 4.77
N PHE A 77 -1.60 7.31 4.41
CA PHE A 77 -2.01 7.62 3.04
C PHE A 77 -1.74 9.09 2.69
N GLN A 78 -1.87 10.00 3.65
CA GLN A 78 -1.44 11.40 3.47
C GLN A 78 0.07 11.48 3.21
N ALA A 79 0.89 10.73 3.95
CA ALA A 79 2.32 10.64 3.71
C ALA A 79 2.63 10.08 2.31
N ALA A 80 1.90 9.03 1.88
CA ALA A 80 2.06 8.44 0.55
C ALA A 80 1.83 9.48 -0.56
N VAL A 81 0.70 10.18 -0.53
CA VAL A 81 0.37 11.24 -1.51
C VAL A 81 1.39 12.38 -1.45
N ASN A 82 1.84 12.77 -0.26
CA ASN A 82 2.90 13.77 -0.11
C ASN A 82 4.21 13.34 -0.77
N TYR A 83 4.59 12.07 -0.66
CA TYR A 83 5.77 11.55 -1.34
C TYR A 83 5.60 11.43 -2.85
N GLU A 84 4.41 11.04 -3.33
CA GLU A 84 4.10 11.02 -4.76
C GLU A 84 4.24 12.42 -5.37
N MET A 85 3.70 13.45 -4.70
CA MET A 85 3.86 14.84 -5.13
C MET A 85 5.31 15.32 -5.06
N LYS A 86 6.04 14.93 -4.00
CA LYS A 86 7.45 15.35 -3.78
C LYS A 86 8.41 14.74 -4.80
N PHE A 87 8.22 13.48 -5.15
CA PHE A 87 9.14 12.75 -6.04
C PHE A 87 8.63 12.62 -7.48
N GLY A 88 7.37 13.00 -7.72
CA GLY A 88 6.81 13.07 -9.06
C GLY A 88 7.41 14.22 -9.89
N ARG A 89 7.23 14.11 -11.20
CA ARG A 89 7.68 15.11 -12.18
C ARG A 89 6.51 15.70 -12.97
N SER A 90 6.71 16.88 -13.54
CA SER A 90 5.68 17.56 -14.35
C SER A 90 5.20 16.65 -15.49
N GLY A 91 3.88 16.57 -15.67
CA GLY A 91 3.24 15.72 -16.70
C GLY A 91 3.17 14.22 -16.35
N GLN A 92 3.68 13.78 -15.20
CA GLN A 92 3.54 12.40 -14.75
C GLN A 92 2.10 12.13 -14.30
N ILE A 93 1.57 10.97 -14.69
CA ILE A 93 0.22 10.53 -14.30
C ILE A 93 0.35 9.56 -13.13
N VAL A 94 -0.40 9.80 -12.06
CA VAL A 94 -0.41 8.96 -10.85
C VAL A 94 -1.85 8.55 -10.53
N GLY A 95 -2.07 7.24 -10.45
CA GLY A 95 -3.33 6.65 -10.03
C GLY A 95 -3.16 5.88 -8.73
N ASN A 96 -4.08 6.09 -7.79
CA ASN A 96 -4.17 5.34 -6.54
C ASN A 96 -5.46 4.55 -6.49
N SER A 97 -5.39 3.30 -6.02
CA SER A 97 -6.57 2.48 -5.72
C SER A 97 -6.40 1.81 -4.36
N VAL A 98 -7.51 1.59 -3.66
CA VAL A 98 -7.53 0.89 -2.36
C VAL A 98 -8.53 -0.25 -2.40
N GLN A 99 -8.09 -1.44 -1.99
CA GLN A 99 -8.95 -2.59 -1.74
C GLN A 99 -9.16 -2.72 -0.23
N THR A 100 -10.38 -2.47 0.23
CA THR A 100 -10.74 -2.46 1.65
C THR A 100 -11.98 -3.29 1.93
N ASN A 101 -12.10 -3.80 3.14
CA ASN A 101 -13.33 -4.36 3.68
C ASN A 101 -14.38 -3.31 4.05
N GLY A 102 -14.02 -2.02 4.07
CA GLY A 102 -14.91 -0.89 4.29
C GLY A 102 -15.31 -0.63 5.75
N VAL A 103 -14.98 -1.49 6.71
CA VAL A 103 -15.45 -1.35 8.10
C VAL A 103 -14.79 -0.20 8.87
N LEU A 104 -13.69 0.34 8.33
CA LEU A 104 -12.95 1.48 8.89
C LEU A 104 -13.25 2.80 8.15
N ILE A 105 -14.14 2.79 7.15
CA ILE A 105 -14.57 4.02 6.48
C ILE A 105 -15.54 4.76 7.40
N ASN A 106 -15.29 6.05 7.60
CA ASN A 106 -16.12 6.96 8.41
C ASN A 106 -16.49 8.21 7.60
N ALA A 107 -17.38 9.03 8.18
CA ALA A 107 -17.89 10.28 7.61
C ALA A 107 -17.11 11.50 8.11
#